data_AF-A0A820DNV9-F1
#
_entry.id   AF-A0A820DNV9-F1
#
_cell.length_a   1.000
_cell.length_b   1.000
_cell.length_c   1.000
_cell.angle_alpha   90.00
_cell.angle_beta   90.00
_cell.angle_gamma   90.00
#
_symmetry.space_group_name_H-M   'P 1'
#
loop_
_entity.id
_entity.type
_entity.pdbx_description
1 polymer ?
#
loop_
_entity_poly.entity_id
_entity_poly.type
_entity_poly.pdbx_seq_one_letter_code
_entity_poly.pdbx_strand_id
1 'polypeptide(L)'
;MPRNGTLTGQNSKYLTNGDEIKNKWKQYTEELYKKEINGTGNLELDDYELEPDILESEVKFVMETLANGKAPGHDGIPIECFKTIKEDAVRILTKLCQQIWKTQKWPQDWKTS
;
A
#
# COMPACT_ATOMS: atom_id res chain seq x y z
N MET A 1 18.38 -22.52 8.28
CA MET A 1 17.92 -22.01 9.60
C MET A 1 17.33 -20.62 9.40
N PRO A 2 16.08 -20.36 9.79
CA PRO A 2 15.46 -19.04 9.63
C PRO A 2 16.11 -18.04 10.61
N ARG A 3 16.52 -16.87 10.10
CA ARG A 3 17.01 -15.77 10.92
C ARG A 3 15.80 -15.08 11.55
N ASN A 4 15.51 -15.41 12.81
CA ASN A 4 14.53 -14.66 13.60
C ASN A 4 14.95 -13.19 13.65
N GLY A 5 14.09 -12.30 13.14
CA GLY A 5 14.30 -10.84 13.06
C GLY A 5 14.36 -10.20 14.44
N THR A 6 15.50 -10.34 15.12
CA THR A 6 15.69 -9.83 16.47
C THR A 6 16.46 -8.52 16.42
N LEU A 7 15.84 -7.42 16.83
CA LEU A 7 16.47 -6.10 16.84
C LEU A 7 17.43 -5.98 18.03
N THR A 8 18.72 -6.18 17.78
CA THR A 8 19.79 -6.08 18.80
C THR A 8 20.48 -4.72 18.76
N GLY A 9 20.53 -3.97 19.86
CA GLY A 9 21.26 -2.69 19.92
C GLY A 9 22.78 -2.86 19.70
N GLN A 10 23.52 -1.74 19.70
CA GLN A 10 24.98 -1.70 19.45
C GLN A 10 25.82 -2.56 20.43
N ASN A 11 25.27 -2.97 21.57
CA ASN A 11 25.92 -3.80 22.59
C ASN A 11 25.35 -5.24 22.69
N SER A 12 24.80 -5.81 21.62
CA SER A 12 24.15 -7.15 21.63
C SER A 12 23.00 -7.31 22.65
N LYS A 13 22.46 -6.19 23.15
CA LYS A 13 21.30 -6.17 24.04
C LYS A 13 20.01 -6.14 23.20
N TYR A 14 19.05 -6.97 23.59
CA TYR A 14 17.72 -6.98 22.99
C TYR A 14 17.01 -5.64 23.25
N LEU A 15 16.56 -4.98 22.19
CA LEU A 15 15.73 -3.78 22.31
C LEU A 15 14.31 -4.21 22.65
N THR A 16 13.85 -3.85 23.85
CA THR A 16 12.51 -4.18 24.36
C THR A 16 11.66 -2.92 24.55
N ASN A 17 12.27 -1.73 24.51
CA ASN A 17 11.58 -0.45 24.60
C ASN A 17 11.11 0.02 23.22
N GLY A 18 9.84 0.43 23.11
CA GLY A 18 9.25 0.91 21.87
C GLY A 18 9.95 2.11 21.27
N ASP A 19 10.50 3.02 22.09
CA ASP A 19 11.22 4.21 21.59
C ASP A 19 12.60 3.85 21.02
N GLU A 20 13.29 2.88 21.63
CA GLU A 20 14.56 2.37 21.10
C GLU A 20 14.35 1.60 19.79
N ILE A 21 13.27 0.82 19.70
CA ILE A 21 12.88 0.10 18.48
C ILE A 21 12.58 1.11 17.36
N LYS A 22 11.77 2.14 17.62
CA LYS A 22 11.47 3.20 16.65
C LYS A 22 12.74 3.91 16.19
N ASN A 23 13.62 4.27 17.11
CA ASN A 23 14.83 5.00 16.77
C ASN A 23 15.80 4.13 15.94
N LYS A 24 15.85 2.82 16.23
CA LYS A 24 16.62 1.87 15.42
C LYS A 24 16.02 1.68 14.02
N TRP A 25 14.70 1.59 13.90
CA TRP A 25 14.02 1.57 12.60
C TRP A 25 14.33 2.83 11.80
N LYS A 26 14.27 4.01 12.44
CA LYS A 26 14.62 5.29 11.83
C LYS A 26 16.05 5.28 11.30
N GLN A 27 17.03 4.90 12.12
CA GLN A 27 18.44 4.81 11.70
C GLN A 27 18.63 3.82 10.55
N TYR A 28 18.01 2.65 10.62
CA TYR A 28 18.10 1.66 9.54
C TYR A 28 17.52 2.21 8.22
N THR A 29 16.37 2.88 8.26
CA THR A 29 15.78 3.49 7.06
C THR A 29 16.65 4.62 6.52
N GLU A 30 17.19 5.49 7.38
CA GLU A 30 18.09 6.55 6.95
C GLU A 30 19.37 6.01 6.31
N GLU A 31 19.96 4.95 6.87
CA GLU A 31 21.13 4.28 6.29
C GLU A 31 20.81 3.58 4.97
N LEU A 32 19.65 2.92 4.89
CA LEU A 32 19.21 2.20 3.70
C LEU A 32 19.03 3.14 2.50
N TYR A 33 18.52 4.35 2.74
CA TYR A 33 18.28 5.36 1.70
C TYR A 33 19.38 6.42 1.57
N LYS A 34 20.49 6.32 2.31
CA LYS A 34 21.62 7.28 2.27
C LYS A 34 22.58 7.11 1.07
N LYS A 35 22.47 6.05 0.26
CA LYS A 35 23.25 5.84 -1.00
C LYS A 35 22.24 5.80 -2.16
N GLU A 36 22.26 6.64 -3.19
CA GLU A 36 23.24 7.57 -3.75
C GLU A 36 22.58 8.92 -4.03
N ILE A 37 22.87 9.95 -3.22
CA ILE A 37 22.66 11.34 -3.64
C ILE A 37 24.06 11.93 -3.79
N ASN A 38 24.78 11.49 -4.82
CA ASN A 38 26.00 12.16 -5.28
C ASN A 38 25.63 13.32 -6.22
N GLY A 39 24.67 14.13 -5.78
CA GLY A 39 24.26 15.35 -6.43
C GLY A 39 23.92 16.34 -5.34
N THR A 40 24.52 17.52 -5.38
CA THR A 40 24.16 18.67 -4.55
C THR A 40 22.77 19.18 -4.93
N GLY A 41 21.75 18.34 -4.75
CA GLY A 41 20.36 18.74 -4.74
C GLY A 41 19.97 18.80 -3.29
N ASN A 42 19.64 20.00 -2.80
CA ASN A 42 18.58 20.06 -1.81
C ASN A 42 17.46 19.22 -2.41
N LEU A 43 17.07 18.11 -1.77
CA LEU A 43 15.75 17.55 -2.00
C LEU A 43 14.80 18.60 -1.42
N GLU A 44 14.64 19.72 -2.13
CA GLU A 44 13.31 20.28 -2.29
C GLU A 44 12.45 19.06 -2.57
N LEU A 45 11.49 18.82 -1.68
CA LEU A 45 10.46 17.83 -1.89
C LEU A 45 9.73 18.31 -3.14
N ASP A 46 10.36 18.01 -4.28
CA ASP A 46 9.89 18.32 -5.62
C ASP A 46 8.47 17.80 -5.60
N ASP A 47 7.56 18.75 -5.79
CA ASP A 47 6.11 18.60 -5.79
C ASP A 47 5.79 17.21 -6.33
N TYR A 48 5.55 16.23 -5.43
CA TYR A 48 5.48 14.82 -5.83
C TYR A 48 4.44 14.78 -6.93
N GLU A 49 4.89 14.55 -8.16
CA GLU A 49 4.01 14.57 -9.32
C GLU A 49 2.94 13.53 -9.01
N LEU A 50 1.73 14.01 -8.75
CA LEU A 50 0.64 13.18 -8.26
C LEU A 50 0.52 12.02 -9.24
N GLU A 51 0.69 10.80 -8.72
CA GLU A 51 0.55 9.60 -9.52
C GLU A 51 -0.77 9.71 -10.31
N PRO A 52 -0.73 9.36 -11.61
CA PRO A 52 -1.80 9.65 -12.54
C PRO A 52 -3.13 9.05 -12.09
N ASP A 53 -4.22 9.61 -12.61
CA ASP A 53 -5.57 9.08 -12.36
C ASP A 53 -5.66 7.60 -12.79
N ILE A 54 -6.41 6.82 -12.02
CA ILE A 54 -6.62 5.39 -12.25
C ILE A 54 -7.40 5.21 -13.55
N LEU A 55 -6.85 4.43 -14.47
CA LEU A 55 -7.45 4.20 -15.79
C LEU A 55 -8.48 3.08 -15.73
N GLU A 56 -9.57 3.21 -16.48
CA GLU A 56 -10.57 2.14 -16.62
C GLU A 56 -9.96 0.85 -17.21
N SER A 57 -8.93 0.97 -18.05
CA SER A 57 -8.21 -0.19 -18.60
C SER A 57 -7.50 -1.01 -17.53
N GLU A 58 -6.98 -0.37 -16.48
CA GLU A 58 -6.33 -1.06 -15.36
C GLU A 58 -7.37 -1.83 -14.56
N VAL A 59 -8.50 -1.18 -14.23
CA VAL A 59 -9.60 -1.82 -13.51
C VAL A 59 -10.20 -2.97 -14.30
N LYS A 60 -10.35 -2.80 -15.62
CA LYS A 60 -10.81 -3.86 -16.53
C LYS A 60 -9.84 -5.04 -16.54
N PHE A 61 -8.54 -4.79 -16.65
CA PHE A 61 -7.52 -5.83 -16.61
C PHE A 61 -7.56 -6.61 -15.30
N VAL A 62 -7.70 -5.93 -14.16
CA VAL A 62 -7.85 -6.57 -12.84
C VAL A 62 -9.12 -7.42 -12.80
N MET A 63 -10.25 -6.91 -13.30
CA MET A 63 -11.51 -7.64 -13.32
C MET A 63 -11.43 -8.95 -14.13
N GLU A 64 -10.70 -8.93 -15.26
CA GLU A 64 -10.51 -10.11 -16.11
C GLU A 64 -9.55 -11.14 -15.49
N THR A 65 -8.53 -10.66 -14.76
CA THR A 65 -7.47 -11.51 -14.18
C THR A 65 -7.80 -12.09 -12.82
N LEU A 66 -8.76 -11.52 -12.08
CA LEU A 66 -9.17 -12.03 -10.77
C LEU A 66 -9.70 -13.47 -10.88
N ALA A 67 -9.28 -14.36 -9.98
CA ALA A 67 -9.76 -15.75 -9.97
C ALA A 67 -11.19 -15.85 -9.42
N ASN A 68 -12.00 -16.72 -10.03
CA ASN A 68 -13.32 -17.09 -9.53
C ASN A 68 -13.21 -18.07 -8.33
N GLY A 69 -14.28 -18.21 -7.56
CA GLY A 69 -14.40 -19.15 -6.45
C GLY A 69 -13.70 -18.70 -5.17
N LYS A 70 -13.30 -17.42 -5.08
CA LYS A 70 -12.80 -16.85 -3.83
C LYS A 70 -13.95 -16.62 -2.86
N ALA A 71 -13.68 -16.80 -1.57
CA ALA A 71 -14.65 -16.48 -0.52
C ALA A 71 -15.01 -14.97 -0.62
N PRO A 72 -16.30 -14.62 -0.52
CA PRO A 72 -16.73 -13.23 -0.51
C PRO A 72 -16.17 -12.50 0.73
N GLY A 73 -16.04 -11.19 0.64
CA GLY A 73 -15.63 -10.36 1.77
C GLY A 73 -16.70 -10.28 2.86
N HIS A 74 -16.48 -9.41 3.84
CA HIS A 74 -17.48 -9.11 4.88
C HIS A 74 -18.82 -8.64 4.28
N ASP A 75 -18.77 -8.02 3.10
CA ASP A 75 -19.93 -7.56 2.34
C ASP A 75 -20.79 -8.70 1.76
N GLY A 76 -20.28 -9.93 1.75
CA GLY A 76 -20.96 -11.09 1.17
C GLY A 76 -21.04 -11.07 -0.35
N ILE A 77 -20.31 -10.16 -1.03
CA ILE A 77 -20.39 -10.00 -2.49
C ILE A 77 -19.24 -10.78 -3.15
N PRO A 78 -19.55 -11.82 -3.95
CA PRO A 78 -18.53 -12.56 -4.68
C PRO A 78 -18.07 -11.79 -5.94
N ILE A 79 -16.85 -12.05 -6.39
CA ILE A 79 -16.25 -11.33 -7.54
C ILE A 79 -17.01 -11.58 -8.86
N GLU A 80 -17.68 -12.73 -8.95
CA GLU A 80 -18.50 -13.16 -10.07
C GLU A 80 -19.68 -12.21 -10.33
N CYS A 81 -20.20 -11.54 -9.29
CA CYS A 81 -21.22 -10.52 -9.45
C CYS A 81 -20.72 -9.36 -10.31
N PHE A 82 -19.52 -8.86 -10.01
CA PHE A 82 -18.90 -7.78 -10.78
C PHE A 82 -18.55 -8.22 -12.21
N LYS A 83 -18.08 -9.46 -12.39
CA LYS A 83 -17.83 -10.03 -13.73
C LYS A 83 -19.09 -10.17 -14.58
N THR A 84 -20.26 -10.36 -13.96
CA THR A 84 -21.55 -10.45 -14.65
C THR A 84 -22.01 -9.08 -15.14
N ILE A 85 -21.78 -8.04 -14.33
CA ILE A 85 -22.15 -6.64 -14.62
C ILE A 85 -21.18 -5.99 -15.63
N LYS A 86 -19.98 -6.54 -15.80
CA LYS A 86 -18.97 -6.16 -16.83
C LYS A 86 -18.65 -4.65 -16.84
N GLU A 87 -18.95 -3.94 -17.92
CA GLU A 87 -18.55 -2.54 -18.13
C GLU A 87 -19.10 -1.61 -17.06
N ASP A 88 -20.33 -1.84 -16.59
CA ASP A 88 -20.92 -1.02 -15.53
C ASP A 88 -20.17 -1.21 -14.19
N ALA A 89 -19.68 -2.43 -13.91
CA ALA A 89 -18.89 -2.70 -12.72
C ALA A 89 -17.52 -2.02 -12.81
N VAL A 90 -16.86 -2.08 -13.96
CA VAL A 90 -15.60 -1.35 -14.20
C VAL A 90 -15.80 0.13 -13.95
N ARG A 91 -16.81 0.76 -14.55
CA ARG A 91 -17.08 2.20 -14.38
C ARG A 91 -17.32 2.59 -12.91
N ILE A 92 -18.13 1.81 -12.20
CA ILE A 92 -18.45 2.06 -10.79
C ILE A 92 -17.20 1.91 -9.91
N LEU A 93 -16.42 0.84 -10.11
CA LEU A 93 -15.22 0.58 -9.32
C LEU A 93 -14.13 1.60 -9.60
N THR A 94 -13.90 1.99 -10.86
CA THR A 94 -12.95 3.06 -11.20
C THR A 94 -13.33 4.34 -10.49
N LYS A 95 -14.62 4.73 -10.52
CA LYS A 95 -15.08 5.95 -9.84
C LYS A 95 -14.86 5.89 -8.32
N LEU A 96 -15.15 4.75 -7.69
CA LEU A 96 -14.93 4.55 -6.26
C LEU A 96 -13.45 4.63 -5.90
N CYS A 97 -12.60 3.87 -6.60
CA CYS A 97 -11.15 3.88 -6.38
C CYS A 97 -10.56 5.28 -6.60
N GLN A 98 -11.01 5.98 -7.64
CA GLN A 98 -10.56 7.34 -7.94
C GLN A 98 -10.98 8.34 -6.85
N GLN A 99 -12.16 8.18 -6.26
CA GLN A 99 -12.59 9.00 -5.12
C GLN A 99 -11.71 8.76 -3.90
N ILE A 100 -11.39 7.50 -3.58
CA ILE A 100 -10.48 7.16 -2.47
C ILE A 100 -9.09 7.74 -2.76
N TRP A 101 -8.60 7.62 -3.99
CA TRP A 101 -7.31 8.17 -4.43
C TRP A 101 -7.23 9.69 -4.23
N LYS A 102 -8.20 10.44 -4.75
CA LYS A 102 -8.22 11.91 -4.68
C LYS A 102 -8.45 12.44 -3.27
N THR A 103 -9.27 11.75 -2.47
CA THR A 103 -9.59 12.22 -1.12
C THR A 103 -8.59 11.74 -0.06
N GLN A 104 -7.77 10.74 -0.40
CA GLN A 104 -6.86 10.03 0.52
C GLN A 104 -7.57 9.52 1.79
N LYS A 105 -8.89 9.28 1.71
CA LYS A 105 -9.71 8.85 2.84
C LYS A 105 -10.20 7.43 2.62
N TRP A 106 -9.71 6.53 3.47
CA TRP A 106 -10.16 5.15 3.52
C TRP A 106 -11.57 5.05 4.14
N PRO A 107 -12.46 4.23 3.56
CA PRO A 107 -13.74 3.85 4.19
C PRO A 107 -13.51 3.32 5.60
N GLN A 108 -14.39 3.70 6.54
CA GLN A 108 -14.27 3.24 7.93
C GLN A 108 -14.45 1.73 8.05
N ASP A 109 -15.37 1.16 7.26
CA ASP A 109 -15.65 -0.28 7.22
C ASP A 109 -14.40 -1.11 6.86
N TRP A 110 -13.43 -0.52 6.15
CA TRP A 110 -12.17 -1.18 5.78
C TRP A 110 -11.13 -1.14 6.92
N LYS A 111 -11.32 -0.29 7.93
CA LYS A 111 -10.42 -0.15 9.08
C LYS A 111 -10.84 -0.98 10.29
N THR A 112 -12.04 -1.53 10.26
CA THR A 112 -12.64 -2.29 11.36
C THR A 112 -12.35 -3.79 11.31
N SER A 113 -11.39 -4.21 10.48
CA SER A 113 -11.01 -5.63 10.33
C SER A 113 -9.96 -6.10 11.33
#